data_AF-A0A7X7CTH0-F1
#
_entry.id   AF-A0A7X7CTH0-F1
#
_cell.length_a   1.000
_cell.length_b   1.000
_cell.length_c   1.000
_cell.angle_alpha   90.00
_cell.angle_beta   90.00
_cell.angle_gamma   90.00
#
_symmetry.space_group_name_H-M   'P 1'
#
loop_
_entity.id
_entity.type
_entity.pdbx_description
1 polymer ?
#
loop_
_entity_poly.entity_id
_entity_poly.type
_entity_poly.pdbx_seq_one_letter_code
_entity_poly.pdbx_strand_id
1 'polypeptide(L)'
;MTFTAIRIDDLALDQELTEDATVGPELAQAAHAYRSTPRALVWRNPSSEWQLLVVLLPLATRLSLMTNPIFGRLVRDWGLGIRFIGVDAEQSVYDFRDLLHPRALGKLVKALARFVEQSPIAGSAGGADHPALDMLFSVLADDMLTILESRRDDWRRHLAREDRLAIDRIGSDQAPGGRSLFDRRTRFPDFLAQLRQALRLQMIDVEFYGRVLRSIDLREDSVESRILAILEGALDPVTLAKLGRTRIGPHLGCYNWLRLEPRLAAHRASVLYKMPVLAQFLADQGLCGAAPDRRSVFARQIATGAHEPGQASAAAAAARRDEASVRSLLRAIDSGQDRWVIESLAQYFRVSDNLVRALWRNCPAALGAPPEWHLRQILLALNERPERNWPSDAAGWLAFKSSAVPAAIDPR
;
A
#
# COMPACT_ATOMS: atom_id res chain seq x y z
N MET A 1 0.50 -12.46 23.71
CA MET A 1 0.92 -11.40 22.79
C MET A 1 2.44 -11.36 22.76
N THR A 2 3.05 -11.58 21.60
CA THR A 2 4.51 -11.41 21.42
C THR A 2 4.77 -10.20 20.54
N PHE A 3 5.58 -9.27 21.06
CA PHE A 3 5.96 -8.04 20.37
C PHE A 3 7.35 -8.19 19.76
N THR A 4 7.56 -7.57 18.59
CA THR A 4 8.87 -7.51 17.94
C THR A 4 9.02 -6.21 17.16
N ALA A 5 10.06 -5.45 17.46
CA ALA A 5 10.48 -4.32 16.65
C ALA A 5 11.50 -4.77 15.60
N ILE A 6 11.18 -4.60 14.32
CA ILE A 6 12.06 -4.98 13.21
C ILE A 6 12.97 -3.80 12.88
N ARG A 7 14.28 -4.04 12.92
CA ARG A 7 15.35 -3.09 12.63
C ARG A 7 16.23 -3.60 11.51
N ILE A 8 17.05 -2.71 10.96
CA ILE A 8 18.13 -3.09 10.05
C ILE A 8 19.14 -4.01 10.74
N ASP A 9 19.81 -4.83 9.95
CA ASP A 9 20.87 -5.70 10.44
C ASP A 9 22.14 -4.89 10.70
N ASP A 10 22.83 -5.23 11.79
CA ASP A 10 24.10 -4.61 12.17
C ASP A 10 25.24 -5.09 11.26
N LEU A 11 26.07 -4.17 10.80
CA LEU A 11 27.26 -4.43 9.99
C LEU A 11 28.51 -3.86 10.66
N ALA A 12 29.68 -4.39 10.31
CA ALA A 12 30.97 -3.85 10.77
C ALA A 12 31.14 -2.35 10.44
N LEU A 13 30.60 -1.92 9.30
CA LEU A 13 30.57 -0.51 8.86
C LEU A 13 29.87 0.42 9.86
N ASP A 14 28.95 -0.11 10.69
CA ASP A 14 28.24 0.72 11.66
C ASP A 14 29.13 1.15 12.83
N GLN A 15 30.19 0.40 13.13
CA GLN A 15 31.20 0.84 14.11
C GLN A 15 31.94 2.07 13.57
N GLU A 16 32.43 2.00 12.33
CA GLU A 16 33.08 3.13 11.64
C GLU A 16 32.15 4.36 11.53
N LEU A 17 30.86 4.14 11.27
CA LEU A 17 29.87 5.21 11.13
C LEU A 17 29.40 5.83 12.45
N THR A 18 29.56 5.15 13.58
CA THR A 18 29.13 5.66 14.91
C THR A 18 30.27 6.25 15.72
N GLU A 19 31.49 6.23 15.19
CA GLU A 19 32.67 6.84 15.82
C GLU A 19 32.79 8.32 15.46
N ASP A 20 32.53 9.19 16.42
CA ASP A 20 32.64 10.65 16.29
C ASP A 20 34.01 11.10 15.76
N ALA A 21 35.09 10.42 16.17
CA ALA A 21 36.45 10.73 15.75
C ALA A 21 36.71 10.46 14.26
N THR A 22 35.92 9.58 13.64
CA THR A 22 36.11 9.10 12.28
C THR A 22 35.24 9.89 11.29
N VAL A 23 33.96 10.10 11.62
CA VAL A 23 32.99 10.69 10.67
C VAL A 23 32.40 12.03 11.13
N GLY A 24 32.72 12.47 12.35
CA GLY A 24 32.16 13.67 12.96
C GLY A 24 30.89 13.41 13.76
N PRO A 25 30.59 14.24 14.78
CA PRO A 25 29.51 13.99 15.73
C PRO A 25 28.12 14.03 15.09
N GLU A 26 27.91 14.90 14.09
CA GLU A 26 26.61 15.00 13.41
C GLU A 26 26.27 13.73 12.64
N LEU A 27 27.23 13.23 11.84
CA LEU A 27 27.06 12.03 11.03
C LEU A 27 27.01 10.76 11.90
N ALA A 28 27.78 10.70 12.97
CA ALA A 28 27.73 9.61 13.94
C ALA A 28 26.37 9.53 14.65
N GLN A 29 25.83 10.67 15.09
CA GLN A 29 24.49 10.73 15.66
C GLN A 29 23.43 10.28 14.65
N ALA A 30 23.57 10.67 13.38
CA ALA A 30 22.64 10.28 12.34
C ALA A 30 22.70 8.79 11.97
N ALA A 31 23.90 8.23 11.90
CA ALA A 31 24.09 6.79 11.68
C ALA A 31 23.52 5.97 12.85
N HIS A 32 23.75 6.42 14.10
CA HIS A 32 23.16 5.80 15.28
C HIS A 32 21.63 5.79 15.25
N ALA A 33 21.04 6.94 14.91
CA ALA A 33 19.60 7.05 14.85
C ALA A 33 18.98 6.28 13.64
N TYR A 34 19.69 6.21 12.51
CA TYR A 34 19.31 5.35 11.38
C TYR A 34 19.26 3.86 11.79
N ARG A 35 20.27 3.40 12.55
CA ARG A 35 20.40 2.04 13.07
C ARG A 35 19.38 1.69 14.14
N SER A 36 19.15 2.58 15.10
CA SER A 36 18.27 2.35 16.24
C SER A 36 16.79 2.42 15.89
N THR A 37 16.41 3.19 14.85
CA THR A 37 15.00 3.34 14.48
C THR A 37 14.43 2.03 13.90
N PRO A 38 13.31 1.50 14.42
CA PRO A 38 12.61 0.37 13.80
C PRO A 38 11.96 0.76 12.46
N ARG A 39 11.87 -0.20 11.54
CA ARG A 39 11.14 -0.06 10.26
C ARG A 39 9.72 -0.63 10.34
N ALA A 40 9.51 -1.60 11.23
CA ALA A 40 8.19 -2.12 11.52
C ALA A 40 8.06 -2.55 12.97
N LEU A 41 6.83 -2.50 13.45
CA LEU A 41 6.43 -2.99 14.76
C LEU A 41 5.43 -4.11 14.54
N VAL A 42 5.67 -5.26 15.14
CA VAL A 42 4.90 -6.48 14.90
C VAL A 42 4.36 -7.02 16.22
N TRP A 43 3.07 -7.29 16.24
CA TRP A 43 2.39 -7.99 17.33
C TRP A 43 1.79 -9.27 16.80
N ARG A 44 2.22 -10.40 17.36
CA ARG A 44 1.67 -11.72 17.04
C ARG A 44 0.69 -12.14 18.13
N ASN A 45 -0.47 -12.62 17.68
CA ASN A 45 -1.62 -12.99 18.49
C ASN A 45 -1.91 -11.97 19.61
N PRO A 46 -2.14 -10.69 19.26
CA PRO A 46 -2.47 -9.67 20.25
C PRO A 46 -3.80 -9.94 20.96
N SER A 47 -4.77 -10.59 20.30
CA SER A 47 -6.04 -10.97 20.90
C SER A 47 -6.62 -12.23 20.24
N SER A 48 -7.78 -12.70 20.69
CA SER A 48 -8.50 -13.81 20.05
C SER A 48 -9.04 -13.47 18.65
N GLU A 49 -9.22 -12.18 18.34
CA GLU A 49 -9.76 -11.72 17.06
C GLU A 49 -8.65 -11.39 16.05
N TRP A 50 -7.45 -11.08 16.53
CA TRP A 50 -6.33 -10.60 15.73
C TRP A 50 -5.15 -11.56 15.82
N GLN A 51 -4.77 -12.15 14.68
CA GLN A 51 -3.60 -13.02 14.57
C GLN A 51 -2.30 -12.21 14.44
N LEU A 52 -2.35 -11.09 13.71
CA LEU A 52 -1.18 -10.26 13.45
C LEU A 52 -1.59 -8.80 13.37
N LEU A 53 -0.83 -7.92 14.02
CA LEU A 53 -0.86 -6.48 13.76
C LEU A 53 0.56 -6.05 13.36
N VAL A 54 0.68 -5.22 12.33
CA VAL A 54 1.95 -4.69 11.83
C VAL A 54 1.80 -3.20 11.58
N VAL A 55 2.62 -2.39 12.23
CA VAL A 55 2.78 -0.97 11.91
C VAL A 55 4.07 -0.81 11.11
N LEU A 56 3.94 -0.45 9.84
CA LEU A 56 5.05 -0.09 8.97
C LEU A 56 5.37 1.38 9.18
N LEU A 57 6.63 1.69 9.50
CA LEU A 57 7.10 3.04 9.73
C LEU A 57 7.80 3.55 8.46
N PRO A 58 7.53 4.78 7.98
CA PRO A 58 8.09 5.27 6.72
C PRO A 58 9.63 5.18 6.67
N LEU A 59 10.17 4.90 5.47
CA LEU A 59 11.62 4.86 5.14
C LEU A 59 12.37 6.19 5.32
N ALA A 60 11.76 7.16 6.00
CA ALA A 60 12.34 8.45 6.26
C ALA A 60 12.11 8.78 7.72
N THR A 61 12.88 8.13 8.61
CA THR A 61 13.28 8.85 9.81
C THR A 61 14.11 10.03 9.37
N ARG A 62 13.43 11.14 9.06
CA ARG A 62 14.05 12.44 9.15
C ARG A 62 14.49 12.56 10.60
N LEU A 63 15.77 12.35 10.82
CA LEU A 63 16.44 12.48 12.10
C LEU A 63 16.15 13.83 12.74
N SER A 64 15.97 14.85 11.89
CA SER A 64 15.52 16.18 12.26
C SER A 64 14.14 16.21 12.92
N LEU A 65 13.25 15.24 12.68
CA LEU A 65 11.90 15.23 13.25
C LEU A 65 11.81 14.61 14.62
N MET A 66 12.73 13.74 14.96
CA MET A 66 12.77 13.14 16.30
C MET A 66 13.27 14.16 17.33
N THR A 67 13.93 15.23 16.88
CA THR A 67 14.60 16.23 17.72
C THR A 67 14.05 17.66 17.59
N ASN A 68 13.19 17.99 16.59
CA ASN A 68 12.80 19.37 16.30
C ASN A 68 11.35 19.72 16.72
N PRO A 69 11.12 20.81 17.47
CA PRO A 69 9.79 21.22 17.97
C PRO A 69 8.74 21.63 16.91
N ILE A 70 9.08 21.73 15.61
CA ILE A 70 8.13 22.07 14.51
C ILE A 70 7.25 20.85 14.10
N PHE A 71 6.92 20.00 15.09
CA PHE A 71 6.25 18.71 14.98
C PHE A 71 4.90 18.72 14.23
N GLY A 72 4.13 19.82 14.30
CA GLY A 72 2.74 19.85 13.84
C GLY A 72 2.54 19.67 12.33
N ARG A 73 3.43 20.21 11.49
CA ARG A 73 3.34 20.07 10.02
C ARG A 73 3.78 18.68 9.54
N LEU A 74 4.67 18.03 10.27
CA LEU A 74 5.36 16.82 9.83
C LEU A 74 4.62 15.54 10.20
N VAL A 75 3.76 15.60 11.23
CA VAL A 75 2.78 14.55 11.55
C VAL A 75 1.85 14.27 10.36
N ARG A 76 1.51 15.29 9.55
CA ARG A 76 0.66 15.09 8.36
C ARG A 76 1.40 14.34 7.24
N ASP A 77 2.65 14.71 6.98
CA ASP A 77 3.49 14.05 5.98
C ASP A 77 3.89 12.62 6.41
N TRP A 78 4.12 12.40 7.71
CA TRP A 78 4.37 11.07 8.29
C TRP A 78 3.12 10.17 8.25
N GLY A 79 1.93 10.73 8.48
CA GLY A 79 0.67 9.99 8.46
C GLY A 79 0.37 9.35 7.11
N LEU A 80 0.89 9.93 6.01
CA LEU A 80 0.76 9.36 4.68
C LEU A 80 1.67 8.14 4.45
N GLY A 81 2.80 8.06 5.17
CA GLY A 81 3.82 7.02 5.01
C GLY A 81 3.72 5.85 6.01
N ILE A 82 2.98 6.00 7.11
CA ILE A 82 2.71 4.90 8.04
C ILE A 82 1.58 4.04 7.49
N ARG A 83 1.77 2.72 7.52
CA ARG A 83 0.70 1.75 7.25
C ARG A 83 0.44 0.92 8.49
N PHE A 84 -0.83 0.69 8.79
CA PHE A 84 -1.23 -0.15 9.91
C PHE A 84 -2.01 -1.34 9.37
N ILE A 85 -1.32 -2.47 9.27
CA ILE A 85 -1.85 -3.70 8.69
C ILE A 85 -2.33 -4.60 9.82
N GLY A 86 -3.55 -5.09 9.74
CA GLY A 86 -4.05 -6.13 10.63
C GLY A 86 -4.47 -7.37 9.88
N VAL A 87 -4.18 -8.54 10.45
CA VAL A 87 -4.68 -9.85 10.00
C VAL A 87 -5.54 -10.43 11.11
N ASP A 88 -6.80 -10.66 10.81
CA ASP A 88 -7.74 -11.25 11.76
C ASP A 88 -7.53 -12.76 11.92
N ALA A 89 -8.27 -13.37 12.83
CA ALA A 89 -8.25 -14.81 13.06
C ALA A 89 -8.74 -15.65 11.86
N GLU A 90 -9.50 -15.06 10.94
CA GLU A 90 -9.98 -15.70 9.71
C GLU A 90 -8.98 -15.58 8.54
N GLN A 91 -7.84 -14.93 8.79
CA GLN A 91 -6.76 -14.62 7.85
C GLN A 91 -7.16 -13.61 6.76
N SER A 92 -8.11 -12.72 7.06
CA SER A 92 -8.41 -11.53 6.26
C SER A 92 -7.47 -10.39 6.66
N VAL A 93 -7.04 -9.60 5.67
CA VAL A 93 -6.10 -8.50 5.87
C VAL A 93 -6.82 -7.16 5.84
N TYR A 94 -6.37 -6.20 6.62
CA TYR A 94 -6.92 -4.85 6.68
C TYR A 94 -5.77 -3.84 6.69
N ASP A 95 -6.00 -2.65 6.13
CA ASP A 95 -5.06 -1.52 6.22
C ASP A 95 -5.77 -0.32 6.81
N PHE A 96 -5.58 -0.18 8.12
CA PHE A 96 -6.21 0.78 9.00
C PHE A 96 -5.56 2.16 8.96
N ARG A 97 -4.79 2.51 7.93
CA ARG A 97 -4.17 3.84 7.82
C ARG A 97 -5.17 4.99 8.03
N ASP A 98 -6.41 4.82 7.56
CA ASP A 98 -7.48 5.81 7.72
C ASP A 98 -7.99 5.96 9.16
N LEU A 99 -7.69 4.99 10.03
CA LEU A 99 -8.02 5.01 11.45
C LEU A 99 -6.94 5.69 12.30
N LEU A 100 -5.76 5.97 11.74
CA LEU A 100 -4.67 6.64 12.46
C LEU A 100 -5.00 8.12 12.68
N HIS A 101 -5.70 8.42 13.78
CA HIS A 101 -5.98 9.80 14.17
C HIS A 101 -4.66 10.57 14.41
N PRO A 102 -4.57 11.86 14.04
CA PRO A 102 -3.38 12.69 14.30
C PRO A 102 -2.87 12.69 15.75
N ARG A 103 -3.75 12.36 16.70
CA ARG A 103 -3.42 12.25 18.14
C ARG A 103 -2.66 10.97 18.45
N ALA A 104 -3.13 9.83 17.94
CA ALA A 104 -2.44 8.54 18.07
C ALA A 104 -1.08 8.59 17.36
N LEU A 105 -1.05 9.19 16.17
CA LEU A 105 0.19 9.43 15.44
C LEU A 105 1.18 10.31 16.22
N GLY A 106 0.70 11.40 16.85
CA GLY A 106 1.54 12.23 17.72
C GLY A 106 2.09 11.50 18.95
N LYS A 107 1.31 10.58 19.57
CA LYS A 107 1.79 9.72 20.66
C LYS A 107 2.89 8.76 20.15
N LEU A 108 2.65 8.11 19.01
CA LEU A 108 3.59 7.18 18.37
C LEU A 108 4.96 7.84 18.11
N VAL A 109 4.97 9.01 17.45
CA VAL A 109 6.23 9.67 17.10
C VAL A 109 7.01 10.11 18.36
N LYS A 110 6.32 10.63 19.39
CA LYS A 110 6.97 10.99 20.67
C LYS A 110 7.59 9.78 21.37
N ALA A 111 6.95 8.62 21.28
CA ALA A 111 7.48 7.37 21.84
C ALA A 111 8.74 6.92 21.11
N LEU A 112 8.70 6.95 19.78
CA LEU A 112 9.84 6.62 18.94
C LEU A 112 11.01 7.57 19.21
N ALA A 113 10.76 8.89 19.37
CA ALA A 113 11.77 9.87 19.73
C ALA A 113 12.47 9.52 21.06
N ARG A 114 11.70 9.27 22.12
CA ARG A 114 12.23 8.84 23.43
C ARG A 114 13.00 7.54 23.35
N PHE A 115 12.53 6.59 22.53
CA PHE A 115 13.20 5.31 22.36
C PHE A 115 14.56 5.45 21.68
N VAL A 116 14.67 6.29 20.65
CA VAL A 116 15.96 6.57 19.98
C VAL A 116 16.92 7.29 20.93
N GLU A 117 16.43 8.26 21.72
CA GLU A 117 17.24 8.95 22.74
C GLU A 117 17.76 8.01 23.85
N GLN A 118 16.97 7.01 24.22
CA GLN A 118 17.28 6.06 25.29
C GLN A 118 18.06 4.82 24.81
N SER A 119 18.13 4.59 23.49
CA SER A 119 18.87 3.48 22.91
C SER A 119 20.38 3.70 23.08
N PRO A 120 21.10 2.86 23.85
CA PRO A 120 22.51 3.08 24.12
C PRO A 120 23.35 3.02 22.84
N ILE A 121 24.33 3.93 22.74
CA ILE A 121 25.31 4.02 21.63
C ILE A 121 26.21 2.77 21.59
N ALA A 122 26.35 2.07 22.72
CA ALA A 122 27.20 0.90 22.85
C ALA A 122 26.42 -0.42 22.66
N GLY A 123 26.55 -1.00 21.47
CA GLY A 123 26.88 -2.42 21.27
C GLY A 123 26.11 -3.55 21.98
N SER A 124 24.96 -3.33 22.63
CA SER A 124 24.18 -4.45 23.17
C SER A 124 23.32 -5.08 22.07
N ALA A 125 23.92 -6.06 21.40
CA ALA A 125 23.21 -7.13 20.73
C ALA A 125 22.35 -7.88 21.76
N GLY A 126 21.09 -7.47 21.90
CA GLY A 126 20.16 -8.12 22.82
C GLY A 126 18.82 -7.42 22.79
N GLY A 127 17.80 -8.12 22.29
CA GLY A 127 16.41 -7.67 22.27
C GLY A 127 15.79 -7.61 23.67
N ALA A 128 16.33 -6.76 24.55
CA ALA A 128 15.70 -6.42 25.81
C ALA A 128 14.65 -5.33 25.56
N ASP A 129 13.39 -5.75 25.63
CA ASP A 129 12.19 -5.00 26.00
C ASP A 129 12.51 -3.60 26.53
N HIS A 130 12.21 -2.57 25.72
CA HIS A 130 12.24 -1.21 26.21
C HIS A 130 10.85 -0.97 26.82
N PRO A 131 10.68 -0.98 28.16
CA PRO A 131 9.37 -0.96 28.80
C PRO A 131 8.54 0.28 28.44
N ALA A 132 9.20 1.36 28.03
CA ALA A 132 8.57 2.57 27.53
C ALA A 132 7.90 2.39 26.16
N LEU A 133 8.51 1.60 25.25
CA LEU A 133 7.87 1.20 24.01
C LEU A 133 6.74 0.23 24.30
N ASP A 134 6.97 -0.81 25.12
CA ASP A 134 5.95 -1.80 25.45
C ASP A 134 4.71 -1.18 26.11
N MET A 135 4.90 -0.22 27.02
CA MET A 135 3.80 0.49 27.68
C MET A 135 3.05 1.42 26.71
N LEU A 136 3.77 2.19 25.89
CA LEU A 136 3.13 3.11 24.96
C LEU A 136 2.46 2.37 23.80
N PHE A 137 3.00 1.22 23.42
CA PHE A 137 2.41 0.33 22.43
C PHE A 137 1.32 -0.57 22.99
N SER A 138 1.34 -0.92 24.27
CA SER A 138 0.16 -1.46 24.96
C SER A 138 -0.95 -0.43 24.92
N VAL A 139 -0.68 0.84 25.23
CA VAL A 139 -1.68 1.91 25.15
C VAL A 139 -2.15 2.17 23.71
N LEU A 140 -1.26 2.09 22.72
CA LEU A 140 -1.64 2.28 21.32
C LEU A 140 -2.40 1.07 20.78
N ALA A 141 -1.99 -0.14 21.15
CA ALA A 141 -2.72 -1.37 20.87
C ALA A 141 -4.08 -1.35 21.58
N ASP A 142 -4.19 -0.94 22.84
CA ASP A 142 -5.45 -0.85 23.58
C ASP A 142 -6.35 0.26 23.01
N ASP A 143 -5.83 1.46 22.75
CA ASP A 143 -6.58 2.56 22.10
C ASP A 143 -7.07 2.12 20.70
N MET A 144 -6.22 1.43 19.92
CA MET A 144 -6.58 0.93 18.59
C MET A 144 -7.51 -0.27 18.64
N LEU A 145 -7.29 -1.24 19.52
CA LEU A 145 -8.15 -2.40 19.73
C LEU A 145 -9.52 -1.93 20.21
N THR A 146 -9.60 -0.94 21.11
CA THR A 146 -10.87 -0.32 21.52
C THR A 146 -11.58 0.33 20.33
N ILE A 147 -10.84 1.05 19.46
CA ILE A 147 -11.41 1.62 18.24
C ILE A 147 -11.85 0.52 17.26
N LEU A 148 -11.08 -0.55 17.11
CA LEU A 148 -11.41 -1.69 16.25
C LEU A 148 -12.64 -2.42 16.79
N GLU A 149 -12.69 -2.75 18.07
CA GLU A 149 -13.84 -3.35 18.76
C GLU A 149 -15.10 -2.50 18.57
N SER A 150 -14.99 -1.17 18.73
CA SER A 150 -16.12 -0.25 18.54
C SER A 150 -16.62 -0.18 17.09
N ARG A 151 -15.78 -0.57 16.11
CA ARG A 151 -16.06 -0.51 14.67
C ARG A 151 -16.12 -1.90 14.02
N ARG A 152 -16.34 -2.95 14.81
CA ARG A 152 -16.34 -4.36 14.40
C ARG A 152 -17.16 -4.65 13.16
N ASP A 153 -18.35 -4.06 13.08
CA ASP A 153 -19.28 -4.27 11.95
C ASP A 153 -18.80 -3.62 10.64
N ASP A 154 -17.77 -2.77 10.68
CA ASP A 154 -17.34 -1.94 9.55
C ASP A 154 -15.87 -2.11 9.13
N TRP A 155 -15.16 -3.12 9.65
CA TRP A 155 -13.74 -3.35 9.32
C TRP A 155 -13.45 -3.48 7.83
N ARG A 156 -14.40 -4.04 7.06
CA ARG A 156 -14.29 -4.20 5.60
C ARG A 156 -14.16 -2.87 4.85
N ARG A 157 -14.58 -1.74 5.44
CA ARG A 157 -14.38 -0.39 4.88
C ARG A 157 -13.00 0.18 5.15
N HIS A 158 -12.27 -0.39 6.11
CA HIS A 158 -10.93 0.03 6.48
C HIS A 158 -9.84 -0.85 5.86
N LEU A 159 -10.12 -1.47 4.70
CA LEU A 159 -9.06 -1.97 3.85
C LEU A 159 -8.66 -0.83 2.91
N ALA A 160 -7.40 -0.38 2.95
CA ALA A 160 -6.86 0.46 1.88
C ALA A 160 -6.85 -0.36 0.59
N ARG A 161 -7.76 -0.02 -0.32
CA ARG A 161 -8.00 -0.82 -1.52
C ARG A 161 -7.15 -0.36 -2.68
N GLU A 162 -6.73 0.90 -2.66
CA GLU A 162 -5.96 1.57 -3.71
C GLU A 162 -4.51 1.07 -3.80
N ASP A 163 -4.01 0.52 -2.70
CA ASP A 163 -2.61 0.15 -2.55
C ASP A 163 -2.45 -1.37 -2.59
N ARG A 164 -1.65 -1.84 -3.55
CA ARG A 164 -1.12 -3.21 -3.53
C ARG A 164 -0.19 -3.34 -2.31
N LEU A 165 -0.15 -4.51 -1.67
CA LEU A 165 1.12 -4.93 -1.08
C LEU A 165 2.03 -5.18 -2.28
N ALA A 166 2.73 -4.15 -2.75
CA ALA A 166 3.62 -4.28 -3.88
C ALA A 166 4.86 -5.09 -3.44
N ILE A 167 4.78 -6.42 -3.59
CA ILE A 167 5.96 -7.28 -3.60
C ILE A 167 6.42 -7.34 -5.06
N ASP A 168 7.38 -6.48 -5.40
CA ASP A 168 8.03 -6.59 -6.68
C ASP A 168 9.10 -7.67 -6.60
N ARG A 169 8.75 -8.90 -7.01
CA ARG A 169 9.75 -9.95 -7.17
C ARG A 169 10.79 -9.52 -8.22
N ILE A 170 12.07 -9.70 -7.90
CA ILE A 170 13.17 -9.42 -8.81
C ILE A 170 13.13 -10.42 -9.97
N GLY A 171 12.82 -9.93 -11.18
CA GLY A 171 12.89 -10.68 -12.44
C GLY A 171 12.38 -9.88 -13.65
N SER A 172 13.34 -9.33 -14.41
CA SER A 172 13.29 -8.81 -15.80
C SER A 172 12.21 -7.80 -16.24
N ASP A 173 12.70 -6.58 -16.44
CA ASP A 173 12.44 -5.66 -17.56
C ASP A 173 11.05 -4.99 -17.76
N GLN A 174 11.13 -3.65 -17.71
CA GLN A 174 10.26 -2.60 -18.27
C GLN A 174 9.05 -2.08 -17.46
N ALA A 175 9.13 -0.76 -17.19
CA ALA A 175 8.10 0.23 -16.81
C ALA A 175 7.94 0.59 -15.30
N PRO A 176 7.65 1.88 -15.00
CA PRO A 176 8.25 2.62 -13.88
C PRO A 176 7.42 2.57 -12.59
N GLY A 177 8.10 2.30 -11.48
CA GLY A 177 7.52 2.32 -10.14
C GLY A 177 8.22 1.28 -9.28
N GLY A 178 9.44 1.58 -8.84
CA GLY A 178 10.27 0.63 -8.10
C GLY A 178 9.65 0.17 -6.79
N ARG A 179 9.67 -1.15 -6.60
CA ARG A 179 9.60 -1.96 -5.38
C ARG A 179 9.66 -1.13 -4.12
N SER A 180 8.63 -1.11 -3.27
CA SER A 180 8.83 -1.07 -1.82
C SER A 180 7.50 -1.02 -1.05
N LEU A 181 7.45 -1.67 0.11
CA LEU A 181 6.47 -1.44 1.18
C LEU A 181 6.40 0.02 1.66
N PHE A 182 7.41 0.82 1.28
CA PHE A 182 7.59 2.20 1.67
C PHE A 182 7.72 3.07 0.43
N ASP A 183 7.43 4.37 0.52
CA ASP A 183 7.68 5.26 -0.61
C ASP A 183 9.21 5.47 -0.81
N ARG A 184 9.83 4.77 -1.77
CA ARG A 184 11.26 4.93 -2.11
C ARG A 184 11.59 6.32 -2.66
N ARG A 185 10.59 7.15 -3.01
CA ARG A 185 10.83 8.53 -3.43
C ARG A 185 11.42 9.39 -2.30
N THR A 186 11.26 8.97 -1.04
CA THR A 186 11.83 9.66 0.11
C THR A 186 12.95 8.84 0.77
N ARG A 187 14.09 8.68 0.07
CA ARG A 187 15.34 8.20 0.69
C ARG A 187 15.72 9.12 1.87
N PHE A 188 16.22 8.56 2.98
CA PHE A 188 16.69 9.26 4.21
C PHE A 188 17.37 10.60 3.90
N PRO A 189 16.63 11.72 3.82
CA PRO A 189 17.16 12.92 3.19
C PRO A 189 18.22 13.56 4.08
N ASP A 190 18.03 13.47 5.40
CA ASP A 190 18.90 14.04 6.42
C ASP A 190 20.22 13.26 6.54
N PHE A 191 20.16 11.93 6.65
CA PHE A 191 21.36 11.08 6.71
C PHE A 191 22.17 11.17 5.41
N LEU A 192 21.50 11.15 4.25
CA LEU A 192 22.18 11.34 2.96
C LEU A 192 22.74 12.76 2.80
N ALA A 193 22.07 13.78 3.34
CA ALA A 193 22.58 15.14 3.34
C ALA A 193 23.85 15.26 4.20
N GLN A 194 23.86 14.64 5.38
CA GLN A 194 25.03 14.61 6.25
C GLN A 194 26.18 13.78 5.67
N LEU A 195 25.90 12.63 5.03
CA LEU A 195 26.92 11.86 4.29
C LEU A 195 27.54 12.69 3.16
N ARG A 196 26.73 13.42 2.39
CA ARG A 196 27.23 14.34 1.35
C ARG A 196 28.04 15.48 1.96
N GLN A 197 27.64 15.98 3.12
CA GLN A 197 28.35 17.05 3.81
C GLN A 197 29.70 16.57 4.35
N ALA A 198 29.77 15.40 4.98
CA ALA A 198 31.01 14.79 5.43
C ALA A 198 31.98 14.53 4.26
N LEU A 199 31.46 14.08 3.11
CA LEU A 199 32.26 13.93 1.88
C LEU A 199 32.81 15.28 1.38
N ARG A 200 31.98 16.34 1.40
CA ARG A 200 32.41 17.70 1.02
C ARG A 200 33.47 18.26 1.96
N LEU A 201 33.37 17.95 3.25
CA LEU A 201 34.34 18.34 4.28
C LEU A 201 35.58 17.44 4.33
N GLN A 202 35.69 16.46 3.41
CA GLN A 202 36.80 15.49 3.36
C GLN A 202 36.98 14.67 4.66
N MET A 203 35.91 14.54 5.45
CA MET A 203 35.91 13.70 6.65
C MET A 203 35.82 12.22 6.28
N ILE A 204 35.19 11.91 5.15
CA ILE A 204 35.10 10.57 4.57
C ILE A 204 35.54 10.61 3.11
N ASP A 205 36.03 9.49 2.59
CA ASP A 205 36.40 9.34 1.19
C ASP A 205 35.24 8.82 0.31
N VAL A 206 35.46 8.82 -1.01
CA VAL A 206 34.47 8.39 -2.01
C VAL A 206 34.18 6.88 -1.90
N GLU A 207 35.17 6.08 -1.50
CA GLU A 207 35.03 4.64 -1.37
C GLU A 207 34.11 4.28 -0.20
N PHE A 208 34.34 4.88 0.96
CA PHE A 208 33.51 4.82 2.15
C PHE A 208 32.09 5.26 1.85
N TYR A 209 31.92 6.42 1.21
CA TYR A 209 30.59 6.90 0.77
C TYR A 209 29.87 5.86 -0.10
N GLY A 210 30.57 5.26 -1.07
CA GLY A 210 30.01 4.22 -1.94
C GLY A 210 29.68 2.90 -1.23
N ARG A 211 30.46 2.51 -0.20
CA ARG A 211 30.17 1.35 0.66
C ARG A 211 28.90 1.59 1.50
N VAL A 212 28.79 2.78 2.10
CA VAL A 212 27.62 3.17 2.90
C VAL A 212 26.33 3.12 2.08
N LEU A 213 26.30 3.74 0.89
CA LEU A 213 25.09 3.72 0.04
C LEU A 213 24.64 2.31 -0.32
N ARG A 214 25.56 1.44 -0.74
CA ARG A 214 25.25 0.04 -1.07
C ARG A 214 24.74 -0.74 0.16
N SER A 215 25.33 -0.47 1.33
CA SER A 215 24.88 -1.11 2.58
C SER A 215 23.46 -0.71 2.98
N ILE A 216 23.04 0.52 2.69
CA ILE A 216 21.70 1.01 3.02
C ILE A 216 20.69 0.26 2.16
N ASP A 217 20.88 0.24 0.84
CA ASP A 217 19.97 -0.42 -0.09
C ASP A 217 19.80 -1.91 0.26
N LEU A 218 20.90 -2.63 0.52
CA LEU A 218 20.86 -4.05 0.89
C LEU A 218 20.14 -4.32 2.21
N ARG A 219 20.38 -3.49 3.24
CA ARG A 219 19.77 -3.68 4.56
C ARG A 219 18.28 -3.36 4.54
N GLU A 220 17.88 -2.31 3.84
CA GLU A 220 16.46 -1.98 3.70
C GLU A 220 15.72 -3.05 2.90
N ASP A 221 16.32 -3.58 1.83
CA ASP A 221 15.74 -4.72 1.08
C ASP A 221 15.63 -5.99 1.96
N SER A 222 16.61 -6.25 2.84
CA SER A 222 16.59 -7.36 3.82
C SER A 222 15.43 -7.21 4.82
N VAL A 223 15.29 -6.03 5.41
CA VAL A 223 14.22 -5.72 6.37
C VAL A 223 12.85 -5.82 5.72
N GLU A 224 12.72 -5.27 4.52
CA GLU A 224 11.47 -5.35 3.76
C GLU A 224 11.08 -6.81 3.51
N SER A 225 12.04 -7.64 3.08
CA SER A 225 11.82 -9.08 2.87
C SER A 225 11.41 -9.82 4.14
N ARG A 226 11.99 -9.46 5.31
CA ARG A 226 11.61 -10.02 6.61
C ARG A 226 10.18 -9.65 7.01
N ILE A 227 9.79 -8.38 6.83
CA ILE A 227 8.43 -7.91 7.11
C ILE A 227 7.42 -8.65 6.22
N LEU A 228 7.75 -8.83 4.95
CA LEU A 228 6.91 -9.57 4.00
C LEU A 228 6.71 -11.02 4.42
N ALA A 229 7.79 -11.72 4.79
CA ALA A 229 7.70 -13.11 5.26
C ALA A 229 6.80 -13.24 6.50
N ILE A 230 6.80 -12.24 7.38
CA ILE A 230 5.93 -12.21 8.56
C ILE A 230 4.46 -12.03 8.17
N LEU A 231 4.18 -11.10 7.25
CA LEU A 231 2.83 -10.88 6.73
C LEU A 231 2.33 -12.12 6.00
N GLU A 232 3.06 -12.63 5.01
CA GLU A 232 2.70 -13.81 4.23
C GLU A 232 2.52 -15.05 5.11
N GLY A 233 3.34 -15.20 6.16
CA GLY A 233 3.22 -16.30 7.12
C GLY A 233 1.95 -16.26 7.97
N ALA A 234 1.24 -15.13 8.04
CA ALA A 234 -0.07 -15.04 8.70
C ALA A 234 -1.25 -15.28 7.75
N LEU A 235 -1.02 -15.34 6.43
CA LEU A 235 -2.07 -15.48 5.41
C LEU A 235 -2.28 -16.94 5.00
N ASP A 236 -3.42 -17.21 4.35
CA ASP A 236 -3.69 -18.52 3.76
C ASP A 236 -2.77 -18.77 2.54
N PRO A 237 -1.87 -19.77 2.59
CA PRO A 237 -0.89 -20.00 1.52
C PRO A 237 -1.57 -20.43 0.21
N VAL A 238 -2.73 -21.07 0.27
CA VAL A 238 -3.46 -21.51 -0.94
C VAL A 238 -4.03 -20.31 -1.68
N THR A 239 -4.63 -19.35 -0.96
CA THR A 239 -5.15 -18.11 -1.54
C THR A 239 -4.02 -17.24 -2.09
N LEU A 240 -2.90 -17.12 -1.36
CA LEU A 240 -1.69 -16.46 -1.87
C LEU A 240 -1.15 -17.12 -3.14
N ALA A 241 -1.10 -18.45 -3.20
CA ALA A 241 -0.63 -19.16 -4.39
C ALA A 241 -1.55 -18.92 -5.61
N LYS A 242 -2.88 -18.85 -5.41
CA LYS A 242 -3.83 -18.49 -6.46
C LYS A 242 -3.61 -17.06 -6.94
N LEU A 243 -3.44 -16.11 -6.02
CA LEU A 243 -3.18 -14.71 -6.35
C LEU A 243 -1.83 -14.53 -7.05
N GLY A 244 -0.78 -15.23 -6.59
CA GLY A 244 0.57 -15.18 -7.17
C GLY A 244 0.67 -15.75 -8.58
N ARG A 245 -0.31 -16.53 -9.03
CA ARG A 245 -0.43 -16.97 -10.44
C ARG A 245 -1.03 -15.89 -11.35
N THR A 246 -1.59 -14.81 -10.78
CA THR A 246 -2.13 -13.68 -11.54
C THR A 246 -1.05 -12.66 -11.89
N ARG A 247 -1.32 -11.75 -12.83
CA ARG A 247 -0.39 -10.68 -13.23
C ARG A 247 -0.44 -9.44 -12.33
N ILE A 248 -1.23 -9.47 -11.25
CA ILE A 248 -1.51 -8.30 -10.38
C ILE A 248 -0.50 -8.20 -9.23
N GLY A 249 0.08 -9.33 -8.82
CA GLY A 249 0.87 -9.42 -7.61
C GLY A 249 0.01 -9.50 -6.33
N PRO A 250 0.60 -9.27 -5.16
CA PRO A 250 -0.05 -9.41 -3.85
C PRO A 250 -0.95 -8.20 -3.55
N HIS A 251 -2.07 -8.12 -4.25
CA HIS A 251 -3.07 -7.10 -3.97
C HIS A 251 -3.95 -7.54 -2.78
N LEU A 252 -3.91 -6.80 -1.67
CA LEU A 252 -4.63 -7.16 -0.43
C LEU A 252 -6.15 -7.25 -0.63
N GLY A 253 -6.73 -6.29 -1.35
CA GLY A 253 -8.15 -6.36 -1.71
C GLY A 253 -8.53 -7.59 -2.54
N CYS A 254 -7.73 -7.94 -3.56
CA CYS A 254 -7.95 -9.17 -4.30
C CYS A 254 -7.75 -10.42 -3.44
N TYR A 255 -6.74 -10.43 -2.55
CA TYR A 255 -6.53 -11.55 -1.62
C TYR A 255 -7.78 -11.79 -0.76
N ASN A 256 -8.30 -10.74 -0.10
CA ASN A 256 -9.53 -10.85 0.68
C ASN A 256 -10.72 -11.29 -0.17
N TRP A 257 -10.84 -10.79 -1.40
CA TRP A 257 -11.96 -11.12 -2.29
C TRP A 257 -11.92 -12.61 -2.72
N LEU A 258 -10.73 -13.15 -2.96
CA LEU A 258 -10.54 -14.58 -3.18
C LEU A 258 -10.83 -15.40 -1.91
N ARG A 259 -10.54 -14.85 -0.73
CA ARG A 259 -10.73 -15.51 0.56
C ARG A 259 -12.21 -15.61 0.97
N LEU A 260 -13.05 -14.64 0.58
CA LEU A 260 -14.49 -14.60 0.92
C LEU A 260 -15.19 -15.94 0.65
N GLU A 261 -14.92 -16.55 -0.51
CA GLU A 261 -15.52 -17.83 -0.90
C GLU A 261 -14.46 -18.74 -1.54
N PRO A 262 -13.79 -19.61 -0.75
CA PRO A 262 -12.65 -20.41 -1.21
C PRO A 262 -12.98 -21.34 -2.39
N ARG A 263 -14.26 -21.75 -2.51
CA ARG A 263 -14.79 -22.58 -3.62
C ARG A 263 -14.74 -21.85 -4.96
N LEU A 264 -14.97 -20.53 -4.95
CA LEU A 264 -15.03 -19.68 -6.15
C LEU A 264 -13.70 -19.01 -6.46
N ALA A 265 -12.73 -19.07 -5.53
CA ALA A 265 -11.42 -18.44 -5.66
C ALA A 265 -10.67 -18.81 -6.95
N ALA A 266 -10.86 -20.02 -7.50
CA ALA A 266 -10.23 -20.41 -8.76
C ALA A 266 -10.81 -19.64 -9.97
N HIS A 267 -12.14 -19.49 -10.03
CA HIS A 267 -12.81 -18.72 -11.07
C HIS A 267 -12.45 -17.23 -10.96
N ARG A 268 -12.53 -16.68 -9.75
CA ARG A 268 -12.15 -15.29 -9.47
C ARG A 268 -10.68 -15.01 -9.85
N ALA A 269 -9.75 -15.92 -9.51
CA ALA A 269 -8.33 -15.79 -9.89
C ALA A 269 -8.10 -15.89 -11.41
N SER A 270 -8.88 -16.72 -12.12
CA SER A 270 -8.83 -16.81 -13.59
C SER A 270 -9.20 -15.47 -14.24
N VAL A 271 -10.23 -14.79 -13.74
CA VAL A 271 -10.61 -13.45 -14.22
C VAL A 271 -9.50 -12.43 -13.96
N LEU A 272 -8.92 -12.43 -12.76
CA LEU A 272 -7.78 -11.58 -12.40
C LEU A 272 -6.53 -11.83 -13.26
N TYR A 273 -6.31 -13.08 -13.69
CA TYR A 273 -5.23 -13.42 -14.61
C TYR A 273 -5.45 -12.84 -16.01
N LYS A 274 -6.68 -12.96 -16.54
CA LYS A 274 -7.02 -12.50 -17.89
C LYS A 274 -7.18 -10.99 -17.97
N MET A 275 -7.76 -10.38 -16.94
CA MET A 275 -8.08 -8.95 -16.85
C MET A 275 -7.47 -8.33 -15.58
N PRO A 276 -6.13 -8.24 -15.48
CA PRO A 276 -5.48 -7.65 -14.31
C PRO A 276 -5.83 -6.16 -14.11
N VAL A 277 -6.27 -5.49 -15.17
CA VAL A 277 -6.76 -4.10 -15.11
C VAL A 277 -7.98 -3.93 -14.20
N LEU A 278 -8.76 -4.99 -13.99
CA LEU A 278 -9.94 -4.97 -13.12
C LEU A 278 -9.62 -5.22 -11.64
N ALA A 279 -8.35 -5.43 -11.28
CA ALA A 279 -7.96 -5.77 -9.90
C ALA A 279 -8.56 -4.82 -8.87
N GLN A 280 -8.35 -3.51 -9.04
CA GLN A 280 -8.83 -2.47 -8.15
C GLN A 280 -10.35 -2.49 -8.06
N PHE A 281 -11.01 -2.50 -9.22
CA PHE A 281 -12.47 -2.55 -9.31
C PHE A 281 -13.06 -3.77 -8.61
N LEU A 282 -12.48 -4.97 -8.79
CA LEU A 282 -12.95 -6.20 -8.18
C LEU A 282 -12.66 -6.23 -6.67
N ALA A 283 -11.53 -5.69 -6.24
CA ALA A 283 -11.26 -5.47 -4.82
C ALA A 283 -12.30 -4.53 -4.20
N ASP A 284 -12.67 -3.44 -4.87
CA ASP A 284 -13.62 -2.45 -4.36
C ASP A 284 -15.05 -2.99 -4.33
N GLN A 285 -15.53 -3.48 -5.47
CA GLN A 285 -16.93 -3.89 -5.65
C GLN A 285 -17.22 -5.29 -5.12
N GLY A 286 -16.25 -6.20 -5.24
CA GLY A 286 -16.35 -7.58 -4.81
C GLY A 286 -16.32 -7.74 -3.29
N LEU A 287 -15.55 -6.90 -2.58
CA LEU A 287 -15.51 -6.91 -1.11
C LEU A 287 -16.69 -6.20 -0.45
N CYS A 288 -17.20 -5.13 -1.07
CA CYS A 288 -18.33 -4.37 -0.51
C CYS A 288 -19.70 -5.01 -0.76
N GLY A 289 -19.75 -6.12 -1.50
CA GLY A 289 -21.02 -6.71 -1.90
C GLY A 289 -21.92 -5.70 -2.62
N ALA A 290 -21.40 -5.05 -3.67
CA ALA A 290 -22.09 -4.05 -4.50
C ALA A 290 -22.71 -2.82 -3.79
N ALA A 291 -22.68 -2.76 -2.45
CA ALA A 291 -23.14 -1.60 -1.70
C ALA A 291 -22.07 -0.50 -1.79
N PRO A 292 -22.39 0.70 -2.31
CA PRO A 292 -21.40 1.74 -2.46
C PRO A 292 -20.97 2.27 -1.09
N ASP A 293 -19.66 2.38 -0.88
CA ASP A 293 -19.09 3.08 0.26
C ASP A 293 -19.56 4.55 0.25
N ARG A 294 -19.83 5.14 1.42
CA ARG A 294 -20.23 6.56 1.54
C ARG A 294 -19.20 7.49 0.86
N ARG A 295 -17.92 7.11 0.87
CA ARG A 295 -16.86 7.82 0.14
C ARG A 295 -16.98 7.72 -1.38
N SER A 296 -17.35 6.56 -1.92
CA SER A 296 -17.54 6.40 -3.37
C SER A 296 -18.81 7.10 -3.84
N VAL A 297 -19.88 7.11 -3.04
CA VAL A 297 -21.07 7.94 -3.29
C VAL A 297 -20.72 9.42 -3.27
N PHE A 298 -19.98 9.89 -2.27
CA PHE A 298 -19.60 11.29 -2.13
C PHE A 298 -18.64 11.76 -3.25
N ALA A 299 -17.61 10.98 -3.56
CA ALA A 299 -16.71 11.25 -4.69
C ALA A 299 -17.47 11.27 -6.02
N ARG A 300 -18.47 10.40 -6.18
CA ARG A 300 -19.30 10.34 -7.38
C ARG A 300 -20.28 11.52 -7.46
N GLN A 301 -20.82 11.99 -6.34
CA GLN A 301 -21.64 13.20 -6.26
C GLN A 301 -20.84 14.47 -6.60
N ILE A 302 -19.59 14.57 -6.13
CA ILE A 302 -18.68 15.64 -6.52
C ILE A 302 -18.38 15.57 -8.03
N ALA A 303 -18.09 14.37 -8.54
CA ALA A 303 -17.78 14.17 -9.97
C ALA A 303 -18.97 14.44 -10.90
N THR A 304 -20.21 14.31 -10.42
CA THR A 304 -21.42 14.55 -11.23
C THR A 304 -22.05 15.93 -11.02
N GLY A 305 -21.54 16.75 -10.08
CA GLY A 305 -22.06 18.08 -9.80
C GLY A 305 -23.53 18.11 -9.32
N ALA A 306 -24.05 16.97 -8.86
CA ALA A 306 -25.47 16.81 -8.55
C ALA A 306 -25.83 17.49 -7.21
N HIS A 307 -26.22 18.76 -7.27
CA HIS A 307 -26.65 19.53 -6.10
C HIS A 307 -28.18 19.76 -6.03
N GLU A 308 -28.93 19.44 -7.09
CA GLU A 308 -30.38 19.64 -7.16
C GLU A 308 -31.22 18.37 -6.92
N PRO A 309 -32.43 18.46 -6.35
CA PRO A 309 -33.27 17.31 -5.99
C PRO A 309 -33.69 16.42 -7.18
N GLY A 310 -33.89 17.00 -8.37
CA GLY A 310 -34.18 16.23 -9.60
C GLY A 310 -32.97 15.43 -10.12
N GLN A 311 -31.76 16.01 -9.99
CA GLN A 311 -30.50 15.37 -10.36
C GLN A 311 -30.12 14.28 -9.34
N ALA A 312 -30.45 14.47 -8.07
CA ALA A 312 -30.28 13.45 -7.02
C ALA A 312 -31.12 12.18 -7.31
N SER A 313 -32.34 12.32 -7.83
CA SER A 313 -33.19 11.20 -8.23
C SER A 313 -32.61 10.44 -9.44
N ALA A 314 -32.14 11.16 -10.46
CA ALA A 314 -31.49 10.56 -11.63
C ALA A 314 -30.16 9.87 -11.27
N ALA A 315 -29.36 10.49 -10.39
CA ALA A 315 -28.12 9.92 -9.87
C ALA A 315 -28.38 8.67 -9.02
N ALA A 316 -29.43 8.67 -8.19
CA ALA A 316 -29.85 7.50 -7.42
C ALA A 316 -30.33 6.35 -8.32
N ALA A 317 -31.08 6.64 -9.38
CA ALA A 317 -31.50 5.65 -10.37
C ALA A 317 -30.30 5.06 -11.15
N ALA A 318 -29.33 5.89 -11.53
CA ALA A 318 -28.08 5.44 -12.14
C ALA A 318 -27.27 4.55 -11.19
N ALA A 319 -27.15 4.94 -9.92
CA ALA A 319 -26.45 4.15 -8.90
C ALA A 319 -27.07 2.76 -8.70
N ARG A 320 -28.41 2.66 -8.64
CA ARG A 320 -29.12 1.37 -8.54
C ARG A 320 -28.89 0.47 -9.76
N ARG A 321 -28.82 1.06 -10.96
CA ARG A 321 -28.52 0.30 -12.19
C ARG A 321 -27.09 -0.21 -12.17
N ASP A 322 -26.13 0.64 -11.81
CA ASP A 322 -24.73 0.26 -11.71
C ASP A 322 -24.55 -0.86 -10.65
N GLU A 323 -25.22 -0.77 -9.50
CA GLU A 323 -25.23 -1.83 -8.48
C GLU A 323 -25.81 -3.16 -8.99
N ALA A 324 -26.92 -3.11 -9.74
CA ALA A 324 -27.48 -4.30 -10.36
C ALA A 324 -26.52 -4.92 -11.38
N SER A 325 -25.85 -4.10 -12.19
CA SER A 325 -24.83 -4.54 -13.15
C SER A 325 -23.60 -5.14 -12.47
N VAL A 326 -23.11 -4.54 -11.37
CA VAL A 326 -22.03 -5.11 -10.56
C VAL A 326 -22.43 -6.49 -10.01
N ARG A 327 -23.62 -6.62 -9.44
CA ARG A 327 -24.10 -7.92 -8.92
C ARG A 327 -24.22 -8.97 -10.02
N SER A 328 -24.70 -8.58 -11.21
CA SER A 328 -24.76 -9.46 -12.37
C SER A 328 -23.36 -9.92 -12.78
N LEU A 329 -22.40 -8.99 -12.85
CA LEU A 329 -21.01 -9.28 -13.17
C LEU A 329 -20.37 -10.24 -12.16
N LEU A 330 -20.53 -9.99 -10.86
CA LEU A 330 -19.98 -10.88 -9.82
C LEU A 330 -20.58 -12.29 -9.91
N ARG A 331 -21.89 -12.42 -10.17
CA ARG A 331 -22.52 -13.73 -10.41
C ARG A 331 -22.00 -14.43 -11.67
N ALA A 332 -21.73 -13.68 -12.73
CA ALA A 332 -21.14 -14.22 -13.95
C ALA A 332 -19.70 -14.70 -13.72
N ILE A 333 -18.92 -13.98 -12.92
CA ILE A 333 -17.57 -14.40 -12.52
C ILE A 333 -17.65 -15.70 -11.71
N ASP A 334 -18.56 -15.74 -10.75
CA ASP A 334 -18.72 -16.88 -9.85
C ASP A 334 -19.25 -18.13 -10.58
N SER A 335 -20.04 -17.96 -11.66
CA SER A 335 -20.48 -19.08 -12.51
C SER A 335 -19.34 -19.73 -13.32
N GLY A 336 -18.19 -19.06 -13.46
CA GLY A 336 -17.05 -19.53 -14.24
C GLY A 336 -17.25 -19.50 -15.76
N GLN A 337 -18.35 -18.93 -16.24
CA GLN A 337 -18.67 -18.87 -17.66
C GLN A 337 -18.07 -17.61 -18.30
N ASP A 338 -16.91 -17.74 -18.95
CA ASP A 338 -16.20 -16.65 -19.64
C ASP A 338 -17.13 -15.77 -20.50
N ARG A 339 -18.05 -16.38 -21.24
CA ARG A 339 -19.00 -15.66 -22.09
C ARG A 339 -19.85 -14.67 -21.30
N TRP A 340 -20.42 -15.10 -20.18
CA TRP A 340 -21.28 -14.24 -19.34
C TRP A 340 -20.48 -13.15 -18.65
N VAL A 341 -19.22 -13.43 -18.29
CA VAL A 341 -18.33 -12.40 -17.72
C VAL A 341 -18.07 -11.30 -18.74
N ILE A 342 -17.75 -11.68 -19.99
CA ILE A 342 -17.49 -10.74 -21.08
C ILE A 342 -18.73 -9.87 -21.37
N GLU A 343 -19.90 -10.49 -21.51
CA GLU A 343 -21.17 -9.80 -21.74
C GLU A 343 -21.51 -8.83 -20.58
N SER A 344 -21.30 -9.27 -19.33
CA SER A 344 -21.55 -8.44 -18.14
C SER A 344 -20.56 -7.28 -18.02
N LEU A 345 -19.29 -7.48 -18.36
CA LEU A 345 -18.27 -6.42 -18.39
C LEU A 345 -18.59 -5.38 -19.46
N ALA A 346 -18.95 -5.83 -20.66
CA ALA A 346 -19.35 -4.95 -21.75
C ALA A 346 -20.55 -4.07 -21.35
N GLN A 347 -21.56 -4.67 -20.72
CA GLN A 347 -22.71 -3.96 -20.19
C GLN A 347 -22.33 -2.93 -19.11
N TYR A 348 -21.47 -3.32 -18.15
CA TYR A 348 -21.07 -2.43 -17.05
C TYR A 348 -20.30 -1.20 -17.55
N PHE A 349 -19.28 -1.43 -18.39
CA PHE A 349 -18.44 -0.36 -18.92
C PHE A 349 -19.07 0.38 -20.11
N ARG A 350 -20.19 -0.13 -20.65
CA ARG A 350 -20.89 0.40 -21.83
C ARG A 350 -20.00 0.42 -23.07
N VAL A 351 -19.31 -0.69 -23.29
CA VAL A 351 -18.42 -0.92 -24.44
C VAL A 351 -18.88 -2.14 -25.22
N SER A 352 -18.32 -2.36 -26.40
CA SER A 352 -18.65 -3.54 -27.20
C SER A 352 -18.06 -4.83 -26.59
N ASP A 353 -18.77 -5.96 -26.75
CA ASP A 353 -18.26 -7.28 -26.41
C ASP A 353 -16.93 -7.59 -27.10
N ASN A 354 -16.75 -7.08 -28.33
CA ASN A 354 -15.54 -7.30 -29.12
C ASN A 354 -14.31 -6.66 -28.47
N LEU A 355 -14.45 -5.45 -27.91
CA LEU A 355 -13.39 -4.80 -27.15
C LEU A 355 -13.01 -5.64 -25.92
N VAL A 356 -14.01 -6.09 -25.15
CA VAL A 356 -13.76 -6.92 -23.96
C VAL A 356 -13.11 -8.25 -24.35
N ARG A 357 -13.56 -8.90 -25.44
CA ARG A 357 -12.95 -10.13 -25.96
C ARG A 357 -11.50 -9.93 -26.41
N ALA A 358 -11.17 -8.78 -27.00
CA ALA A 358 -9.80 -8.46 -27.38
C ALA A 358 -8.90 -8.33 -26.14
N LEU A 359 -9.33 -7.56 -25.13
CA LEU A 359 -8.63 -7.45 -23.85
C LEU A 359 -8.53 -8.78 -23.11
N TRP A 360 -9.59 -9.60 -23.15
CA TRP A 360 -9.63 -10.93 -22.52
C TRP A 360 -8.59 -11.89 -23.13
N ARG A 361 -8.37 -11.80 -24.44
CA ARG A 361 -7.36 -12.59 -25.16
C ARG A 361 -5.96 -12.06 -24.92
N ASN A 362 -5.78 -10.74 -24.97
CA ASN A 362 -4.48 -10.10 -24.81
C ASN A 362 -4.60 -8.75 -24.11
N CYS A 363 -4.60 -8.75 -22.78
CA CYS A 363 -4.60 -7.53 -21.99
C CYS A 363 -3.20 -6.88 -22.00
N PRO A 364 -3.03 -5.66 -22.53
CA PRO A 364 -1.73 -5.00 -22.57
C PRO A 364 -1.20 -4.71 -21.16
N ALA A 365 0.06 -5.06 -20.88
CA ALA A 365 0.67 -4.83 -19.57
C ALA A 365 0.72 -3.33 -19.19
N ALA A 366 0.96 -2.46 -20.18
CA ALA A 366 1.03 -1.01 -20.01
C ALA A 366 -0.31 -0.35 -19.59
N LEU A 367 -1.44 -1.07 -19.72
CA LEU A 367 -2.73 -0.61 -19.23
C LEU A 367 -2.74 -0.48 -17.69
N GLY A 368 -1.99 -1.34 -17.00
CA GLY A 368 -1.89 -1.34 -15.53
C GLY A 368 -3.22 -1.69 -14.86
N ALA A 369 -3.48 -1.08 -13.70
CA ALA A 369 -4.77 -1.14 -13.00
C ALA A 369 -5.16 0.27 -12.52
N PRO A 370 -5.68 1.13 -13.41
CA PRO A 370 -6.10 2.47 -13.05
C PRO A 370 -7.35 2.43 -12.16
N PRO A 371 -7.64 3.50 -11.39
CA PRO A 371 -8.89 3.63 -10.65
C PRO A 371 -10.12 3.44 -11.54
N GLU A 372 -11.22 2.91 -10.99
CA GLU A 372 -12.43 2.56 -11.76
C GLU A 372 -12.92 3.69 -12.67
N TRP A 373 -12.95 4.93 -12.16
CA TRP A 373 -13.42 6.09 -12.91
C TRP A 373 -12.57 6.34 -14.17
N HIS A 374 -11.25 6.15 -14.06
CA HIS A 374 -10.31 6.36 -15.16
C HIS A 374 -10.34 5.18 -16.12
N LEU A 375 -10.44 3.96 -15.58
CA LEU A 375 -10.62 2.75 -16.38
C LEU A 375 -11.80 2.87 -17.34
N ARG A 376 -12.95 3.38 -16.85
CA ARG A 376 -14.13 3.58 -17.70
C ARG A 376 -13.85 4.49 -18.88
N GLN A 377 -13.15 5.61 -18.66
CA GLN A 377 -12.81 6.55 -19.73
C GLN A 377 -11.85 5.94 -20.75
N ILE A 378 -10.84 5.21 -20.27
CA ILE A 378 -9.88 4.49 -21.10
C ILE A 378 -10.61 3.47 -22.00
N LEU A 379 -11.52 2.68 -21.44
CA LEU A 379 -12.27 1.66 -22.19
C LEU A 379 -13.22 2.28 -23.23
N LEU A 380 -13.89 3.39 -22.89
CA LEU A 380 -14.73 4.13 -23.83
C LEU A 380 -13.90 4.68 -25.01
N ALA A 381 -12.76 5.32 -24.73
CA ALA A 381 -11.87 5.85 -25.75
C ALA A 381 -11.25 4.75 -26.63
N LEU A 382 -10.97 3.56 -26.07
CA LEU A 382 -10.52 2.41 -26.86
C LEU A 382 -11.63 1.85 -27.74
N ASN A 383 -12.89 1.89 -27.29
CA ASN A 383 -14.03 1.36 -28.02
C ASN A 383 -14.36 2.17 -29.29
N GLU A 384 -13.97 3.43 -29.34
CA GLU A 384 -14.09 4.29 -30.52
C GLU A 384 -13.01 4.01 -31.58
N ARG A 385 -11.98 3.21 -31.25
CA ARG A 385 -10.84 2.93 -32.13
C ARG A 385 -10.79 1.45 -32.50
N PRO A 386 -10.48 1.10 -33.77
CA PRO A 386 -10.22 -0.29 -34.11
C PRO A 386 -8.96 -0.79 -33.41
N GLU A 387 -8.91 -2.09 -33.07
CA GLU A 387 -7.80 -2.72 -32.31
C GLU A 387 -6.41 -2.45 -32.90
N ARG A 388 -6.31 -2.42 -34.24
CA ARG A 388 -5.07 -2.10 -34.97
C ARG A 388 -4.49 -0.71 -34.68
N ASN A 389 -5.31 0.21 -34.16
CA ASN A 389 -4.93 1.59 -33.83
C ASN A 389 -4.72 1.77 -32.32
N TRP A 390 -4.71 0.69 -31.55
CA TRP A 390 -4.35 0.75 -30.13
C TRP A 390 -2.87 1.10 -29.97
N PRO A 391 -2.47 1.74 -28.86
CA PRO A 391 -1.07 1.99 -28.59
C PRO A 391 -0.26 0.69 -28.57
N SER A 392 0.91 0.69 -29.20
CA SER A 392 1.77 -0.49 -29.32
C SER A 392 2.86 -0.53 -28.25
N ASP A 393 3.23 0.60 -27.67
CA ASP A 393 4.34 0.74 -26.72
C ASP A 393 3.92 1.41 -25.40
N ALA A 394 4.78 1.31 -24.38
CA ALA A 394 4.49 1.84 -23.06
C ALA A 394 4.30 3.37 -23.05
N ALA A 395 5.04 4.10 -23.89
CA ALA A 395 4.94 5.55 -24.01
C ALA A 395 3.60 5.96 -24.65
N GLY A 396 3.17 5.29 -25.72
CA GLY A 396 1.87 5.49 -26.34
C GLY A 396 0.72 5.18 -25.40
N TRP A 397 0.81 4.10 -24.62
CA TRP A 397 -0.18 3.77 -23.59
C TRP A 397 -0.24 4.83 -22.48
N LEU A 398 0.91 5.37 -22.05
CA LEU A 398 0.94 6.44 -21.06
C LEU A 398 0.27 7.72 -21.58
N ALA A 399 0.63 8.15 -22.80
CA ALA A 399 0.04 9.32 -23.44
C ALA A 399 -1.48 9.15 -23.64
N PHE A 400 -1.91 7.96 -24.08
CA PHE A 400 -3.33 7.65 -24.25
C PHE A 400 -4.10 7.71 -22.92
N LYS A 401 -3.58 7.09 -21.85
CA LYS A 401 -4.20 7.15 -20.52
C LYS A 401 -4.34 8.59 -20.02
N SER A 402 -3.30 9.41 -20.20
CA SER A 402 -3.32 10.83 -19.82
C SER A 402 -4.33 11.64 -20.63
N SER A 403 -4.56 11.30 -21.91
CA SER A 403 -5.61 11.93 -22.72
C SER A 403 -7.03 11.48 -22.37
N ALA A 404 -7.18 10.28 -21.79
CA ALA A 404 -8.45 9.71 -21.37
C ALA A 404 -8.88 10.17 -19.97
N VAL A 405 -8.67 11.45 -19.66
CA VAL A 405 -9.16 12.10 -18.44
C VAL A 405 -10.42 12.88 -18.82
N PRO A 406 -11.50 12.86 -18.01
CA PRO A 406 -12.66 13.69 -18.28
C PRO A 406 -12.21 15.15 -18.46
N ALA A 407 -12.70 15.84 -19.49
CA ALA A 407 -12.58 17.29 -19.52
C ALA A 407 -13.13 17.80 -18.18
N ALA A 408 -12.26 18.40 -17.36
CA ALA A 408 -12.66 18.82 -16.03
C ALA A 408 -13.90 19.72 -16.14
N ILE A 409 -14.83 19.49 -15.22
CA ILE A 409 -15.86 20.41 -14.79
C ILE A 409 -15.26 21.82 -14.83
N ASP A 410 -15.78 22.66 -15.74
CA ASP A 410 -15.37 24.07 -15.90
C ASP A 410 -15.49 24.73 -14.51
N PRO A 411 -14.39 25.24 -13.92
CA PRO A 411 -14.48 25.99 -12.66
C PRO A 411 -15.07 27.36 -12.99
N ARG A 412 -16.40 27.43 -12.99
CA ARG A 412 -17.14 28.70 -12.93
C ARG A 412 -17.73 28.88 -11.55
#